data_AF-A0A969WWW7-F1
#
_entry.id   AF-A0A969WWW7-F1
#
_cell.length_a   1.000
_cell.length_b   1.000
_cell.length_c   1.000
_cell.angle_alpha   90.00
_cell.angle_beta   90.00
_cell.angle_gamma   90.00
#
_symmetry.space_group_name_H-M   'P 1'
#
loop_
_entity.id
_entity.type
_entity.pdbx_description
1 polymer ?
#
loop_
_entity_poly.entity_id
_entity_poly.type
_entity_poly.pdbx_seq_one_letter_code
_entity_poly.pdbx_strand_id
1 'polypeptide(L)'
;MAAILVFSERDEVAFQLLGEAKKLGDKLGMEVAAVAFGSSDTNGYLSRGVSTVYTGKNEELNDFEASVYAQALEQVAKQADAAIILLGSTRRGKELAGRLAQRMKAGSLTDVDRLEVIDGRVVCSRNSFGGATVSTQTILQGVQIIA
;
A
#
# COMPACT_ATOMS: atom_id res chain seq x y z
N MET A 1 8.36 14.11 2.92
CA MET A 1 8.02 13.52 4.24
C MET A 1 6.52 13.39 4.35
N ALA A 2 6.05 12.25 4.88
CA ALA A 2 4.82 11.52 4.53
C ALA A 2 4.93 10.85 3.15
N ALA A 3 5.59 9.68 3.09
CA ALA A 3 5.77 8.92 1.84
C ALA A 3 4.64 7.91 1.65
N ILE A 4 4.03 7.87 0.46
CA ILE A 4 3.07 6.84 0.08
C ILE A 4 3.87 5.59 -0.29
N LEU A 5 3.69 4.50 0.45
CA LEU A 5 4.39 3.24 0.22
C LEU A 5 3.49 2.25 -0.53
N VAL A 6 3.98 1.68 -1.62
CA VAL A 6 3.22 0.72 -2.43
C VAL A 6 3.84 -0.68 -2.37
N PHE A 7 3.01 -1.69 -2.15
CA PHE A 7 3.43 -3.09 -2.23
C PHE A 7 2.31 -3.98 -2.81
N SER A 8 2.69 -4.93 -3.67
CA SER A 8 1.86 -6.10 -3.95
C SER A 8 2.78 -7.30 -4.18
N GLU A 9 2.29 -8.49 -3.90
CA GLU A 9 2.96 -9.73 -4.24
C GLU A 9 2.93 -10.04 -5.76
N ARG A 10 2.26 -9.21 -6.56
CA ARG A 10 2.23 -9.29 -8.02
C ARG A 10 2.68 -7.97 -8.62
N ASP A 11 3.74 -8.00 -9.42
CA ASP A 11 4.31 -6.79 -10.05
C ASP A 11 3.28 -6.05 -10.92
N GLU A 12 2.43 -6.77 -11.66
CA GLU A 12 1.36 -6.17 -12.46
C GLU A 12 0.39 -5.30 -11.63
N VAL A 13 0.02 -5.78 -10.43
CA VAL A 13 -0.87 -5.06 -9.50
C VAL A 13 -0.12 -3.91 -8.85
N ALA A 14 1.13 -4.12 -8.44
CA ALA A 14 1.97 -3.06 -7.91
C ALA A 14 2.12 -1.90 -8.90
N PHE A 15 2.30 -2.20 -10.19
CA PHE A 15 2.41 -1.20 -11.24
C PHE A 15 1.12 -0.40 -11.46
N GLN A 16 -0.04 -1.03 -11.35
CA GLN A 16 -1.33 -0.32 -11.38
C GLN A 16 -1.47 0.61 -10.16
N LEU A 17 -1.15 0.09 -8.96
CA LEU A 17 -1.19 0.86 -7.73
C LEU A 17 -0.23 2.05 -7.75
N LEU A 18 0.95 1.92 -8.35
CA LEU A 18 1.88 3.04 -8.51
C LEU A 18 1.30 4.18 -9.34
N GLY A 19 0.50 3.87 -10.36
CA GLY A 19 -0.20 4.88 -11.15
C GLY A 19 -1.18 5.69 -10.30
N GLU A 20 -1.97 5.02 -9.46
CA GLU A 20 -2.89 5.69 -8.53
C GLU A 20 -2.17 6.40 -7.37
N ALA A 21 -1.11 5.78 -6.83
CA ALA A 21 -0.27 6.36 -5.79
C ALA A 21 0.34 7.69 -6.22
N LYS A 22 0.75 7.81 -7.48
CA LYS A 22 1.26 9.06 -8.04
C LYS A 22 0.20 10.15 -8.08
N LYS A 23 -0.98 9.85 -8.60
CA LYS A 23 -2.11 10.80 -8.62
C LYS A 23 -2.45 11.25 -7.20
N LEU A 24 -2.37 10.35 -6.24
CA LEU A 24 -2.60 10.63 -4.82
C LEU A 24 -1.48 11.52 -4.25
N GLY A 25 -0.22 11.18 -4.53
CA GLY A 25 0.97 11.92 -4.13
C GLY A 25 0.99 13.34 -4.68
N ASP A 26 0.67 13.53 -5.95
CA ASP A 26 0.60 14.84 -6.61
C ASP A 26 -0.43 15.76 -5.93
N LYS A 27 -1.57 15.20 -5.49
CA LYS A 27 -2.63 15.94 -4.80
C LYS A 27 -2.30 16.26 -3.33
N LEU A 28 -1.54 15.39 -2.67
CA LEU A 28 -1.19 15.52 -1.25
C LEU A 28 0.19 16.15 -1.01
N GLY A 29 0.98 16.36 -2.07
CA GLY A 29 2.38 16.77 -1.95
C GLY A 29 3.27 15.69 -1.31
N MET A 30 2.92 14.41 -1.51
CA MET A 30 3.61 13.26 -0.92
C MET A 30 4.42 12.51 -1.97
N GLU A 31 5.61 12.07 -1.60
CA GLU A 31 6.46 11.25 -2.47
C GLU A 31 6.00 9.79 -2.47
N VAL A 32 6.15 9.11 -3.60
CA VAL A 32 5.78 7.70 -3.75
C VAL A 32 7.04 6.83 -3.71
N ALA A 33 7.01 5.80 -2.87
CA ALA A 33 8.00 4.76 -2.81
C ALA A 33 7.38 3.38 -3.05
N ALA A 34 8.16 2.45 -3.56
CA ALA A 34 7.73 1.07 -3.81
C ALA A 34 8.51 0.09 -2.95
N VAL A 35 7.89 -1.04 -2.63
CA VAL A 35 8.54 -2.19 -2.05
C VAL A 35 8.49 -3.34 -3.03
N ALA A 36 9.67 -3.89 -3.35
CA ALA A 36 9.85 -4.98 -4.29
C ALA A 36 10.52 -6.16 -3.56
N PHE A 37 9.75 -6.85 -2.69
CA PHE A 37 10.21 -8.07 -2.03
C PHE A 37 10.22 -9.23 -3.02
N GLY A 38 11.38 -9.87 -3.21
CA GLY A 38 11.54 -11.02 -4.11
C GLY A 38 11.33 -10.73 -5.60
N SER A 39 11.00 -9.49 -6.01
CA SER A 39 10.87 -9.14 -7.43
C SER A 39 12.24 -8.96 -8.07
N SER A 40 12.40 -9.51 -9.28
CA SER A 40 13.57 -9.35 -10.13
C SER A 40 13.51 -8.08 -11.00
N ASP A 41 12.34 -7.41 -11.08
CA ASP A 41 12.10 -6.29 -11.98
C ASP A 41 12.16 -4.92 -11.27
N THR A 42 13.22 -4.66 -10.50
CA THR A 42 13.42 -3.34 -9.86
C THR A 42 13.45 -2.19 -10.87
N ASN A 43 13.92 -2.45 -12.10
CA ASN A 43 13.92 -1.47 -13.19
C ASN A 43 12.50 -1.11 -13.66
N GLY A 44 11.57 -2.06 -13.65
CA GLY A 44 10.15 -1.82 -13.92
C GLY A 44 9.51 -0.86 -12.91
N TYR A 45 9.89 -0.94 -11.64
CA TYR A 45 9.44 0.01 -10.62
C TYR A 45 10.02 1.41 -10.84
N LEU A 46 11.32 1.52 -11.11
CA LEU A 46 11.98 2.80 -11.33
C LEU A 46 11.50 3.51 -12.62
N SER A 47 11.31 2.76 -13.71
CA SER A 47 10.80 3.33 -14.98
C SER A 47 9.39 3.90 -14.87
N ARG A 48 8.62 3.45 -13.89
CA ARG A 48 7.30 4.00 -13.55
C ARG A 48 7.40 5.27 -12.71
N GLY A 49 8.61 5.79 -12.49
CA GLY A 49 8.92 7.09 -11.89
C GLY A 49 8.65 7.15 -10.39
N VAL A 50 8.95 6.06 -9.69
CA VAL A 50 9.00 6.00 -8.23
C VAL A 50 10.34 6.55 -7.76
N SER A 51 10.33 7.39 -6.72
CA SER A 51 11.56 8.04 -6.22
C SER A 51 12.51 7.04 -5.56
N THR A 52 11.96 6.06 -4.85
CA THR A 52 12.72 5.07 -4.08
C THR A 52 12.07 3.69 -4.20
N VAL A 53 12.90 2.67 -4.44
CA VAL A 53 12.46 1.27 -4.42
C VAL A 53 13.19 0.53 -3.31
N TYR A 54 12.45 0.14 -2.28
CA TYR A 54 12.95 -0.68 -1.18
C TYR A 54 12.95 -2.15 -1.62
N THR A 55 14.08 -2.81 -1.43
CA THR A 55 14.22 -4.24 -1.72
C THR A 55 14.57 -4.97 -0.44
N GLY A 56 14.08 -6.20 -0.31
CA GLY A 56 14.39 -7.08 0.81
C GLY A 56 14.85 -8.42 0.24
N LYS A 57 16.08 -8.82 0.57
CA LYS A 57 16.60 -10.17 0.28
C LYS A 57 16.75 -10.90 1.61
N ASN A 58 15.79 -11.74 1.92
CA ASN A 58 15.82 -12.68 3.02
C ASN A 58 15.23 -14.01 2.50
N GLU A 59 15.85 -15.14 2.85
CA GLU A 59 15.34 -16.46 2.47
C GLU A 59 13.92 -16.69 2.99
N GLU A 60 13.56 -16.08 4.13
CA GLU A 60 12.21 -16.12 4.70
C GLU A 60 11.16 -15.41 3.83
N LEU A 61 11.58 -14.56 2.87
CA LEU A 61 10.67 -13.90 1.93
C LEU A 61 10.43 -14.73 0.65
N ASN A 62 11.10 -15.88 0.49
CA ASN A 62 10.94 -16.74 -0.69
C ASN A 62 9.53 -17.33 -0.77
N ASP A 63 8.96 -17.69 0.39
CA ASP A 63 7.58 -18.12 0.50
C ASP A 63 6.73 -17.00 1.10
N PHE A 64 5.53 -16.80 0.56
CA PHE A 64 4.62 -15.80 1.10
C PHE A 64 4.07 -16.26 2.44
N GLU A 65 4.60 -15.69 3.53
CA GLU A 65 4.08 -15.83 4.88
C GLU A 65 3.72 -14.44 5.42
N ALA A 66 2.43 -14.20 5.67
CA ALA A 66 1.94 -12.85 5.89
C ALA A 66 2.48 -12.20 7.18
N SER A 67 2.98 -12.96 8.17
CA SER A 67 3.61 -12.38 9.38
C SER A 67 4.99 -11.83 9.05
N VAL A 68 5.82 -12.61 8.37
CA VAL A 68 7.15 -12.20 7.90
C VAL A 68 7.04 -10.98 6.97
N TYR A 69 6.11 -11.03 6.00
CA TYR A 69 5.88 -9.89 5.10
C TYR A 69 5.37 -8.64 5.85
N ALA A 70 4.47 -8.79 6.83
CA ALA A 70 4.01 -7.66 7.64
C ALA A 70 5.14 -7.06 8.48
N GLN A 71 6.04 -7.88 9.04
CA GLN A 71 7.20 -7.41 9.79
C GLN A 71 8.19 -6.67 8.88
N ALA A 72 8.47 -7.22 7.69
CA ALA A 72 9.36 -6.58 6.72
C ALA A 72 8.77 -5.25 6.21
N LEU A 73 7.47 -5.21 5.88
CA LEU A 73 6.79 -3.97 5.51
C LEU A 73 6.75 -2.95 6.63
N GLU A 74 6.55 -3.36 7.88
CA GLU A 74 6.60 -2.46 9.04
C GLU A 74 7.97 -1.76 9.14
N GLN A 75 9.07 -2.50 8.96
CA GLN A 75 10.41 -1.93 8.99
C GLN A 75 10.61 -0.90 7.88
N VAL A 76 10.21 -1.25 6.65
CA VAL A 76 10.31 -0.35 5.50
C VAL A 76 9.42 0.87 5.67
N ALA A 77 8.19 0.71 6.15
CA ALA A 77 7.26 1.80 6.39
C ALA A 77 7.78 2.78 7.44
N LYS A 78 8.42 2.29 8.51
CA LYS A 78 9.08 3.15 9.51
C LYS A 78 10.30 3.86 8.92
N GLN A 79 11.10 3.19 8.10
CA GLN A 79 12.27 3.78 7.45
C GLN A 79 11.86 4.87 6.43
N ALA A 80 10.76 4.66 5.72
CA ALA A 80 10.23 5.59 4.75
C ALA A 80 9.39 6.73 5.39
N ASP A 81 9.13 6.67 6.70
CA ASP A 81 8.17 7.54 7.39
C ASP A 81 6.82 7.60 6.65
N ALA A 82 6.30 6.41 6.34
CA ALA A 82 5.15 6.25 5.47
C ALA A 82 3.84 6.60 6.21
N ALA A 83 3.08 7.55 5.64
CA ALA A 83 1.77 7.94 6.17
C ALA A 83 0.63 7.11 5.55
N ILE A 84 0.80 6.66 4.31
CA ILE A 84 -0.17 5.88 3.55
C ILE A 84 0.56 4.66 2.98
N ILE A 85 -0.03 3.48 3.14
CA ILE A 85 0.47 2.22 2.61
C ILE A 85 -0.62 1.63 1.71
N LEU A 86 -0.33 1.53 0.42
CA LEU A 86 -1.21 0.92 -0.57
C LEU A 86 -0.76 -0.52 -0.83
N LEU A 87 -1.68 -1.46 -0.65
CA LEU A 87 -1.48 -2.88 -0.85
C LEU A 87 -2.36 -3.38 -2.00
N GLY A 88 -1.92 -4.42 -2.70
CA GLY A 88 -2.78 -5.07 -3.69
C GLY A 88 -4.03 -5.69 -3.06
N SER A 89 -5.22 -5.46 -3.62
CA SER A 89 -6.49 -6.06 -3.17
C SER A 89 -6.64 -7.57 -3.46
N THR A 90 -5.54 -8.31 -3.42
CA THR A 90 -5.53 -9.76 -3.62
C THR A 90 -5.90 -10.48 -2.32
N ARG A 91 -6.09 -11.81 -2.38
CA ARG A 91 -6.31 -12.61 -1.16
C ARG A 91 -5.17 -12.43 -0.15
N ARG A 92 -3.93 -12.43 -0.64
CA ARG A 92 -2.71 -12.28 0.16
C ARG A 92 -2.53 -10.86 0.66
N GLY A 93 -2.75 -9.86 -0.19
CA GLY A 93 -2.63 -8.46 0.19
C GLY A 93 -3.66 -8.03 1.23
N LYS A 94 -4.90 -8.55 1.17
CA LYS A 94 -5.93 -8.31 2.19
C LYS A 94 -5.59 -8.94 3.55
N GLU A 95 -5.06 -10.15 3.55
CA GLU A 95 -4.55 -10.78 4.76
C GLU A 95 -3.39 -9.97 5.37
N LEU A 96 -2.45 -9.55 4.52
CA LEU A 96 -1.30 -8.72 4.90
C LEU A 96 -1.73 -7.37 5.46
N ALA A 97 -2.74 -6.72 4.86
CA ALA A 97 -3.28 -5.44 5.32
C ALA A 97 -3.75 -5.51 6.77
N GLY A 98 -4.51 -6.56 7.12
CA GLY A 98 -4.99 -6.76 8.49
C GLY A 98 -3.85 -6.98 9.49
N ARG A 99 -2.86 -7.82 9.14
CA ARG A 99 -1.70 -8.09 10.00
C ARG A 99 -0.83 -6.84 10.19
N LEU A 100 -0.55 -6.11 9.11
CA LEU A 100 0.23 -4.87 9.15
C LEU A 100 -0.47 -3.80 9.99
N ALA A 101 -1.79 -3.66 9.84
CA ALA A 101 -2.57 -2.71 10.61
C ALA A 101 -2.53 -2.98 12.11
N GLN A 102 -2.64 -4.25 12.51
CA GLN A 102 -2.50 -4.65 13.90
C GLN A 102 -1.11 -4.30 14.46
N ARG A 103 -0.04 -4.59 13.70
CA ARG A 103 1.35 -4.33 14.13
C ARG A 103 1.63 -2.83 14.27
N MET A 104 1.17 -2.02 13.32
CA MET A 104 1.42 -0.58 13.28
C MET A 104 0.41 0.24 14.09
N LYS A 105 -0.62 -0.40 14.68
CA LYS A 105 -1.77 0.27 15.32
C LYS A 105 -2.42 1.28 14.37
N ALA A 106 -2.60 0.86 13.13
CA ALA A 106 -3.03 1.69 12.01
C ALA A 106 -4.48 1.39 11.61
N GLY A 107 -5.12 2.34 10.92
CA GLY A 107 -6.42 2.10 10.27
C GLY A 107 -6.23 1.25 9.02
N SER A 108 -7.21 0.37 8.73
CA SER A 108 -7.18 -0.48 7.54
C SER A 108 -8.52 -0.42 6.79
N LEU A 109 -8.45 -0.21 5.48
CA LEU A 109 -9.58 -0.37 4.56
C LEU A 109 -9.17 -1.35 3.47
N THR A 110 -9.98 -2.39 3.24
CA THR A 110 -9.76 -3.39 2.18
C THR A 110 -10.85 -3.30 1.12
N ASP A 111 -10.60 -3.90 -0.04
CA ASP A 111 -11.53 -3.94 -1.17
C ASP A 111 -11.89 -2.53 -1.68
N VAL A 112 -10.93 -1.60 -1.61
CA VAL A 112 -11.11 -0.23 -2.10
C VAL A 112 -10.99 -0.21 -3.62
N ASP A 113 -12.03 0.27 -4.29
CA ASP A 113 -12.08 0.39 -5.75
C ASP A 113 -11.82 1.80 -6.27
N ARG A 114 -11.90 2.81 -5.39
CA ARG A 114 -11.65 4.21 -5.73
C ARG A 114 -10.99 4.98 -4.60
N LEU A 115 -9.99 5.78 -4.98
CA LEU A 115 -9.28 6.71 -4.10
C LEU A 115 -9.44 8.15 -4.61
N GLU A 116 -9.90 9.03 -3.73
CA GLU A 116 -10.04 10.45 -4.02
C GLU A 116 -9.40 11.27 -2.90
N VAL A 117 -9.02 12.51 -3.21
CA VAL A 117 -8.55 13.48 -2.21
C VAL A 117 -9.60 14.57 -2.12
N ILE A 118 -10.20 14.70 -0.94
CA ILE A 118 -11.20 15.72 -0.63
C ILE A 118 -10.72 16.44 0.62
N ASP A 119 -10.60 17.76 0.56
CA ASP A 119 -10.11 18.61 1.65
C ASP A 119 -8.77 18.13 2.27
N GLY A 120 -7.86 17.65 1.41
CA GLY A 120 -6.55 17.13 1.83
C GLY A 120 -6.59 15.77 2.52
N ARG A 121 -7.72 15.06 2.50
CA ARG A 121 -7.89 13.73 3.08
C ARG A 121 -8.15 12.69 2.01
N VAL A 122 -7.65 11.47 2.26
CA VAL A 122 -7.92 10.32 1.39
C VAL A 122 -9.32 9.79 1.69
N VAL A 123 -10.13 9.75 0.64
CA VAL A 123 -11.49 9.23 0.67
C VAL A 123 -11.50 7.95 -0.15
N CYS A 124 -11.79 6.84 0.53
CA CYS A 124 -11.81 5.50 -0.06
C CYS A 124 -13.26 5.08 -0.30
N SER A 125 -13.57 4.62 -1.50
CA SER A 125 -14.86 3.98 -1.79
C SER A 125 -14.69 2.48 -2.03
N ARG A 126 -15.61 1.70 -1.47
CA ARG A 126 -15.69 0.26 -1.65
C ARG A 126 -17.12 -0.22 -1.75
N ASN A 127 -17.33 -1.32 -2.44
CA ASN A 127 -18.58 -2.05 -2.41
C ASN A 127 -18.78 -2.75 -1.06
N SER A 128 -20.00 -2.64 -0.53
CA SER A 128 -20.45 -3.23 0.74
C SER A 128 -21.71 -4.08 0.52
N PHE A 129 -21.95 -5.04 1.42
CA PHE A 129 -23.09 -5.98 1.34
C PHE A 129 -23.19 -6.69 -0.02
N GLY A 130 -22.07 -7.22 -0.52
CA GLY A 130 -22.04 -7.95 -1.79
C GLY A 130 -22.25 -7.07 -3.04
N GLY A 131 -22.00 -5.77 -2.94
CA GLY A 131 -22.19 -4.81 -4.03
C GLY A 131 -23.56 -4.13 -4.04
N ALA A 132 -24.42 -4.40 -3.05
CA ALA A 132 -25.70 -3.73 -2.91
C ALA A 132 -25.57 -2.24 -2.55
N THR A 133 -24.45 -1.84 -1.96
CA THR A 133 -24.19 -0.46 -1.53
C THR A 133 -22.75 -0.07 -1.79
N VAL A 134 -22.52 1.23 -1.97
CA VAL A 134 -21.17 1.82 -1.97
C VAL A 134 -20.96 2.50 -0.62
N SER A 135 -19.87 2.15 0.05
CA SER A 135 -19.44 2.78 1.29
C SER A 135 -18.24 3.68 1.02
N THR A 136 -18.34 4.92 1.47
CA THR A 136 -17.26 5.91 1.38
C THR A 136 -16.72 6.19 2.77
N GLN A 137 -15.43 6.00 2.98
CA GLN A 137 -14.79 6.00 4.29
C GLN A 137 -13.45 6.73 4.25
N THR A 138 -13.07 7.33 5.39
CA THR A 138 -11.78 8.01 5.58
C THR A 138 -11.19 7.59 6.91
N ILE A 139 -9.89 7.30 6.92
CA ILE A 139 -9.13 7.06 8.15
C ILE A 139 -8.65 8.42 8.66
N LEU A 140 -9.07 8.80 9.87
CA LEU A 140 -8.84 10.16 10.40
C LEU A 140 -7.47 10.35 11.06
N GLN A 141 -6.88 9.27 11.60
CA GLN A 141 -5.68 9.36 12.42
C GLN A 141 -4.76 8.16 12.21
N GLY A 142 -3.46 8.38 12.40
CA GLY A 142 -2.43 7.36 12.26
C GLY A 142 -2.08 7.03 10.81
N VAL A 143 -1.30 5.96 10.64
CA VAL A 143 -0.95 5.42 9.32
C VAL A 143 -2.21 4.82 8.67
N GLN A 144 -2.36 5.04 7.38
CA GLN A 144 -3.49 4.55 6.60
C GLN A 144 -3.05 3.36 5.76
N ILE A 145 -3.62 2.18 6.02
CA ILE A 145 -3.36 0.98 5.21
C ILE A 145 -4.59 0.74 4.34
N ILE A 146 -4.38 0.69 3.04
CA ILE A 146 -5.46 0.62 2.04
C ILE A 146 -5.13 -0.53 1.10
N ALA A 147 -6.07 -1.45 0.90
CA ALA A 147 -5.96 -2.58 -0.01
C ALA A 147 -7.14 -2.68 -0.96
#